data_AF-A0A7W6DBY8-F1
#
_entry.id   AF-A0A7W6DBY8-F1
#
_cell.length_a   1.000
_cell.length_b   1.000
_cell.length_c   1.000
_cell.angle_alpha   90.00
_cell.angle_beta   90.00
_cell.angle_gamma   90.00
#
_symmetry.space_group_name_H-M   'P 1'
#
loop_
_entity.id
_entity.type
_entity.pdbx_description
1 polymer ?
#
loop_
_entity_poly.entity_id
_entity_poly.type
_entity_poly.pdbx_seq_one_letter_code
_entity_poly.pdbx_strand_id
1 'polypeptide(L)'
;MGLLNIIRRMALREKLSIREISRRTGLSRNTIAKYLSAGTIEPTFTVPERPSKLDPFADKLASWLKTEAGRAHSTHPARTAVCMLWHHHTSETPYWQTARGFSEVCGCGAS
;
A
#
# COMPACT_ATOMS: atom_id res chain seq x y z
N MET A 1 -24.47 16.40 -8.18
CA MET A 1 -23.60 16.32 -9.36
C MET A 1 -23.75 17.60 -10.18
N GLY A 2 -22.80 18.53 -10.09
CA GLY A 2 -22.91 19.82 -10.76
C GLY A 2 -22.71 19.73 -12.29
N LEU A 3 -23.35 20.65 -13.02
CA LEU A 3 -23.26 20.79 -14.49
C LEU A 3 -21.81 20.84 -15.00
N LEU A 4 -20.91 21.51 -14.27
CA LEU A 4 -19.47 21.56 -14.56
C LEU A 4 -18.79 20.18 -14.57
N ASN A 5 -19.19 19.28 -13.67
CA ASN A 5 -18.60 17.94 -13.59
C ASN A 5 -18.96 17.09 -14.81
N ILE A 6 -20.18 17.26 -15.34
CA ILE A 6 -20.64 16.57 -16.55
C ILE A 6 -19.83 17.06 -17.77
N ILE A 7 -19.71 18.38 -17.94
CA ILE A 7 -18.96 18.98 -19.06
C ILE A 7 -17.49 18.56 -19.01
N ARG A 8 -16.85 18.63 -17.83
CA ARG A 8 -15.44 18.24 -17.65
C ARG A 8 -15.23 16.75 -17.91
N ARG A 9 -16.13 15.88 -17.46
CA ARG A 9 -16.05 14.44 -17.76
C ARG A 9 -16.08 14.18 -19.27
N MET A 10 -17.03 14.78 -19.97
CA MET A 10 -17.17 14.61 -21.41
C MET A 10 -15.94 15.13 -22.18
N ALA A 11 -15.37 16.27 -21.77
CA ALA A 11 -14.21 16.86 -22.44
C ALA A 11 -12.89 16.15 -22.09
N LEU A 12 -12.64 15.89 -20.80
CA LEU A 12 -11.34 15.41 -20.32
C LEU A 12 -11.22 13.88 -20.32
N ARG A 13 -12.28 13.14 -19.99
CA ARG A 13 -12.24 11.67 -20.00
C ARG A 13 -12.71 11.08 -21.32
N GLU A 14 -13.89 11.48 -21.77
CA GLU A 14 -14.50 10.93 -22.98
C GLU A 14 -13.92 11.58 -24.25
N LYS A 15 -13.08 12.62 -24.09
CA LYS A 15 -12.38 13.34 -25.16
C LYS A 15 -13.32 13.83 -26.28
N LEU A 16 -14.56 14.18 -25.93
CA LEU A 16 -15.53 14.69 -26.88
C LEU A 16 -15.17 16.12 -27.30
N SER A 17 -15.42 16.43 -28.58
CA SER A 17 -15.27 17.81 -29.06
C SER A 17 -16.24 18.76 -28.38
N ILE A 18 -15.87 20.05 -28.26
CA ILE A 18 -16.74 21.09 -27.69
C ILE A 18 -18.10 21.15 -28.42
N ARG A 19 -18.11 20.87 -29.73
CA ARG A 19 -19.33 20.84 -30.54
C ARG A 19 -20.25 19.69 -30.15
N GLU A 20 -19.69 18.52 -29.85
CA GLU A 20 -20.47 17.36 -29.41
C GLU A 20 -21.04 17.57 -28.00
N ILE A 21 -20.25 18.16 -27.11
CA ILE A 21 -20.70 18.57 -25.77
C ILE A 21 -21.87 19.56 -25.89
N SER A 22 -21.78 20.54 -26.81
CA SER A 22 -22.83 21.52 -27.06
C SER A 22 -24.14 20.88 -27.51
N ARG A 23 -24.08 19.89 -28.42
CA ARG A 23 -25.27 19.16 -28.88
C ARG A 23 -25.96 18.39 -27.75
N ARG A 24 -25.19 17.76 -26.86
CA ARG A 24 -25.73 16.93 -25.76
C ARG A 24 -26.26 17.74 -24.58
N THR A 25 -25.62 18.87 -24.30
CA THR A 25 -25.95 19.69 -23.12
C THR A 25 -26.85 20.87 -23.42
N GLY A 26 -27.05 21.22 -24.70
CA GLY A 26 -27.80 22.41 -25.12
C GLY A 26 -27.08 23.72 -24.77
N LEU A 27 -25.82 23.67 -24.35
CA LEU A 27 -25.05 24.84 -23.97
C LEU A 27 -24.33 25.44 -25.17
N SER A 28 -24.17 26.77 -25.14
CA SER A 28 -23.35 27.43 -26.14
C SER A 28 -21.90 26.95 -26.06
N ARG A 29 -21.26 26.82 -27.24
CA ARG A 29 -19.83 26.49 -27.34
C ARG A 29 -18.94 27.44 -26.50
N ASN A 30 -19.35 28.70 -26.36
CA ASN A 30 -18.62 29.71 -25.59
C ASN A 30 -18.71 29.43 -24.08
N THR A 31 -19.87 29.00 -23.61
CA THR A 31 -20.09 28.62 -22.20
C THR A 31 -19.24 27.41 -21.84
N ILE A 32 -19.20 26.40 -22.72
CA ILE A 32 -18.35 25.22 -22.54
C ILE A 32 -16.87 25.61 -22.51
N ALA A 33 -16.42 26.44 -23.45
CA ALA A 33 -15.03 26.92 -23.49
C ALA A 33 -14.65 27.66 -22.19
N LYS A 34 -15.50 28.58 -21.72
CA LYS A 34 -15.30 29.30 -20.44
C LYS A 34 -15.20 28.34 -19.25
N TYR A 35 -16.03 27.31 -19.20
CA TYR A 35 -16.03 26.33 -18.11
C TYR A 35 -14.83 25.38 -18.14
N LEU A 36 -14.28 25.11 -19.32
CA LEU A 36 -13.05 24.35 -19.48
C LEU A 36 -11.80 25.20 -19.17
N SER A 37 -11.80 26.48 -19.56
CA SER A 37 -10.69 27.40 -19.25
C SER A 37 -10.64 27.81 -17.79
N ALA A 38 -11.80 27.88 -17.12
CA ALA A 38 -11.90 28.12 -15.68
C ALA A 38 -11.50 26.89 -14.83
N GLY A 39 -10.67 25.97 -15.34
CA GLY A 39 -9.97 25.00 -14.50
C GLY A 39 -9.25 25.78 -13.41
N THR A 40 -9.57 25.61 -12.14
CA THR A 40 -9.24 24.42 -11.36
C THR A 40 -10.03 24.54 -10.06
N ILE A 41 -10.87 23.54 -9.76
CA ILE A 41 -11.21 23.28 -8.36
C ILE A 41 -10.40 22.04 -8.10
N GLU A 42 -9.23 22.19 -7.47
CA GLU A 42 -8.47 21.05 -6.97
C GLU A 42 -9.47 20.23 -6.16
N PRO A 43 -9.85 19.01 -6.60
CA PRO A 43 -10.68 18.17 -5.78
C PRO A 43 -9.86 17.88 -4.55
N THR A 44 -10.12 18.62 -3.47
CA THR A 44 -9.48 18.39 -2.18
C THR A 44 -10.02 17.04 -1.72
N PHE A 45 -9.26 16.00 -2.02
CA PHE A 45 -9.51 14.68 -1.49
C PHE A 45 -9.09 14.75 -0.03
N THR A 46 -10.01 15.13 0.83
CA THR A 46 -9.85 14.91 2.27
C THR A 46 -9.80 13.41 2.45
N VAL A 47 -8.60 12.86 2.62
CA VAL A 47 -8.44 11.49 3.11
C VAL A 47 -9.04 11.50 4.50
N PRO A 48 -10.16 10.78 4.75
CA PRO A 48 -10.66 10.68 6.10
C PRO A 48 -9.56 10.04 6.96
N GLU A 49 -9.27 10.65 8.10
CA GLU A 49 -8.36 10.09 9.10
C GLU A 49 -9.00 8.81 9.62
N ARG A 50 -8.69 7.70 8.94
CA ARG A 50 -9.15 6.37 9.31
C ARG A 50 -8.13 5.87 10.33
N PRO A 51 -8.47 5.79 11.63
CA PRO A 51 -7.57 5.20 12.60
C PRO A 51 -7.30 3.76 12.14
N SER A 52 -6.07 3.49 11.76
CA SER A 52 -5.64 2.18 11.35
C SER A 52 -5.40 1.35 12.61
N LYS A 53 -5.60 0.04 12.53
CA LYS A 53 -5.27 -0.87 13.64
C LYS A 53 -3.78 -0.88 13.99
N LEU A 54 -2.94 -0.24 13.15
CA LEU A 54 -1.49 -0.15 13.30
C LEU A 54 -1.05 1.14 13.99
N ASP A 55 -1.94 2.13 14.16
CA ASP A 55 -1.62 3.40 14.81
C ASP A 55 -1.13 3.22 16.26
N PRO A 56 -1.70 2.30 17.07
CA PRO A 56 -1.18 2.04 18.42
C PRO A 56 0.24 1.43 18.44
N PHE A 57 0.72 0.91 17.31
CA PHE A 57 2.04 0.28 17.18
C PHE A 57 3.06 1.17 16.46
N ALA A 58 2.70 2.41 16.09
CA ALA A 58 3.55 3.32 15.32
C ALA A 58 4.91 3.56 15.99
N ASP A 59 4.93 3.80 17.31
CA ASP A 59 6.16 4.04 18.07
C ASP A 59 7.05 2.79 18.12
N LYS A 60 6.44 1.62 18.27
CA LYS A 60 7.14 0.34 18.28
C LYS A 60 7.77 0.05 16.92
N LEU A 61 7.02 0.26 15.83
CA LEU A 61 7.50 0.11 14.46
C LEU A 61 8.62 1.10 14.15
N ALA A 62 8.51 2.35 14.59
CA ALA A 62 9.56 3.34 14.43
C ALA A 62 10.85 2.96 15.16
N SER A 63 10.75 2.40 16.37
CA SER A 63 11.91 1.89 17.12
C SER A 63 12.60 0.72 16.41
N TRP A 64 11.82 -0.19 15.83
CA TRP A 64 12.34 -1.35 15.10
C TRP A 64 12.98 -0.94 13.78
N LEU A 65 12.37 -0.01 13.04
CA LEU A 65 12.96 0.55 11.81
C LEU A 65 14.30 1.23 12.08
N LYS A 66 14.42 2.01 13.16
CA LYS A 66 15.71 2.62 13.55
C LYS A 66 16.77 1.57 13.90
N THR A 67 16.36 0.48 14.51
CA THR A 67 17.25 -0.63 14.89
C THR A 67 17.69 -1.44 13.66
N GLU A 68 16.80 -1.65 12.70
CA GLU A 68 17.08 -2.35 11.44
C GLU A 68 17.87 -1.46 10.45
N ALA A 69 17.66 -0.14 10.45
CA ALA A 69 18.40 0.80 9.61
C ALA A 69 19.91 0.85 9.92
N GLY A 70 20.31 0.45 11.14
CA GLY A 70 21.71 0.31 11.52
C GLY A 70 22.34 -1.04 11.13
N ARG A 71 21.55 -2.00 10.64
CA ARG A 71 22.05 -3.32 10.20
C ARG A 71 22.36 -3.24 8.71
N ALA A 72 23.64 -3.38 8.36
CA ALA A 72 24.07 -3.49 6.97
C ALA A 72 23.28 -4.59 6.27
N HIS A 73 22.63 -4.23 5.15
CA HIS A 73 21.85 -5.11 4.30
C HIS A 73 22.73 -6.21 3.68
N SER A 74 22.96 -7.30 4.40
CA SER A 74 23.55 -8.52 3.81
C SER A 74 23.06 -9.83 4.41
N THR A 75 22.16 -9.81 5.40
CA THR A 75 21.66 -11.05 6.04
C THR A 75 20.16 -11.16 5.86
N HIS A 76 19.71 -12.15 5.07
CA HIS A 76 18.31 -12.38 4.74
C HIS A 76 17.41 -12.53 6.00
N PRO A 77 16.52 -11.56 6.29
CA PRO A 77 15.82 -11.45 7.56
C PRO A 77 14.79 -12.57 7.81
N ALA A 78 14.35 -13.27 6.75
CA ALA A 78 13.40 -14.38 6.86
C ALA A 78 13.98 -15.59 7.61
N ARG A 79 15.28 -15.87 7.49
CA ARG A 79 15.90 -17.02 8.18
C ARG A 79 16.09 -16.74 9.67
N THR A 80 16.49 -15.53 10.02
CA THR A 80 16.76 -15.14 11.40
C THR A 80 15.48 -14.93 12.21
N ALA A 81 14.44 -14.33 11.61
CA ALA A 81 13.14 -14.16 12.25
C ALA A 81 12.45 -15.51 12.52
N VAL A 82 12.51 -16.46 11.59
CA VAL A 82 12.01 -17.83 11.79
C VAL A 82 12.79 -18.55 12.89
N CYS A 83 14.12 -18.38 12.96
CA CYS A 83 14.95 -18.98 14.01
C CYS A 83 14.62 -18.43 15.41
N MET A 84 14.41 -17.11 15.53
CA MET A 84 14.03 -16.49 16.80
C MET A 84 12.59 -16.84 17.21
N LEU A 85 11.66 -16.98 16.25
CA LEU A 85 10.30 -17.46 16.53
C LEU A 85 10.31 -18.93 16.99
N TRP A 86 11.17 -19.76 16.40
CA TRP A 86 11.33 -21.17 16.76
C TRP A 86 11.91 -21.32 18.17
N HIS A 87 12.95 -20.57 18.53
CA HIS A 87 13.53 -20.59 19.87
C HIS A 87 12.58 -20.09 20.96
N HIS A 88 11.69 -19.12 20.65
CA HIS A 88 10.71 -18.62 21.61
C HIS A 88 9.52 -19.60 21.80
N HIS A 89 9.19 -20.42 20.80
CA HIS A 89 8.05 -21.35 20.89
C HIS A 89 8.43 -22.76 21.42
N THR A 90 9.72 -23.09 21.49
CA THR A 90 10.22 -24.44 21.86
C THR A 90 10.68 -24.54 23.32
N SER A 91 10.05 -23.79 24.24
CA SER A 91 10.21 -23.99 25.69
C SER A 91 8.98 -24.59 26.38
N GLU A 92 7.91 -24.93 25.63
CA GLU A 92 6.63 -25.37 26.23
C GLU A 92 6.03 -26.67 25.68
N THR A 93 6.77 -27.56 24.99
CA THR A 93 6.19 -28.86 24.57
C THR A 93 7.11 -30.09 24.78
N PRO A 94 6.67 -31.12 25.53
CA PRO A 94 7.43 -32.36 25.75
C PRO A 94 7.05 -33.44 24.71
N TYR A 95 7.49 -33.31 23.46
CA TYR A 95 7.20 -34.30 22.41
C TYR A 95 8.38 -34.55 21.44
N TRP A 96 9.59 -34.80 21.96
CA TRP A 96 10.77 -35.04 21.11
C TRP A 96 11.31 -36.49 21.12
N GLN A 97 10.49 -37.50 21.47
CA GLN A 97 10.92 -38.91 21.34
C GLN A 97 10.75 -39.53 19.94
N THR A 98 10.27 -38.80 18.94
CA THR A 98 10.01 -39.38 17.60
C THR A 98 10.47 -38.49 16.44
N ALA A 99 11.64 -37.87 16.55
CA ALA A 99 12.32 -37.25 15.40
C ALA A 99 13.73 -37.82 15.22
N ARG A 100 13.83 -39.14 15.04
CA ARG A 100 15.03 -39.84 14.58
C ARG A 100 15.32 -39.56 13.09
N GLY A 101 15.34 -38.28 12.70
CA GLY A 101 15.41 -37.89 11.28
C GLY A 101 15.84 -36.46 10.97
N PHE A 102 16.41 -35.71 11.93
CA PHE A 102 16.89 -34.34 11.65
C PHE A 102 18.42 -34.21 11.56
N SER A 103 19.18 -35.26 11.88
CA SER A 103 20.65 -35.23 11.76
C SER A 103 21.16 -35.33 10.32
N GLU A 104 20.32 -35.71 9.35
CA GLU A 104 20.74 -35.84 7.93
C GLU A 104 20.68 -34.53 7.13
N VAL A 105 20.02 -33.48 7.65
CA VAL A 105 19.90 -32.19 6.92
C VAL A 105 21.06 -31.24 7.22
N CYS A 106 21.75 -31.43 8.34
CA CYS A 106 22.99 -30.73 8.65
C CYS A 106 24.16 -31.63 8.26
N GLY A 107 24.61 -31.56 7.00
CA GLY A 107 25.83 -32.23 6.52
C GLY A 107 27.11 -31.71 7.20
N CYS A 108 27.23 -31.91 8.50
CA CYS A 108 28.47 -31.83 9.26
C CYS A 108 28.91 -33.26 9.52
N GLY A 109 29.67 -33.83 8.57
CA GLY A 109 30.47 -35.02 8.83
C GLY A 109 31.42 -34.74 9.99
N ALA A 110 31.35 -35.57 11.02
CA ALA A 110 32.38 -35.65 12.04
C ALA A 110 33.52 -36.55 11.54
N SER A 111 34.75 -36.09 11.74
CA SER A 111 36.07 -36.72 11.50
C SER A 111 36.77 -36.29 10.22
#